data_AF-A0A943NV50-F1
#
_entry.id   AF-A0A943NV50-F1
#
_cell.length_a   1.000
_cell.length_b   1.000
_cell.length_c   1.000
_cell.angle_alpha   90.00
_cell.angle_beta   90.00
_cell.angle_gamma   90.00
#
_symmetry.space_group_name_H-M   'P 1'
#
loop_
_entity.id
_entity.type
_entity.pdbx_description
1 polymer ?
#
loop_
_entity_poly.entity_id
_entity_poly.type
_entity_poly.pdbx_seq_one_letter_code
_entity_poly.pdbx_strand_id
1 'polypeptide(L)' 'MKKKIAYLISAYTEPKTLGNMVRALNCDSVDFFIHVDKKVKIEPFIRELDMLSNVYFLNNTQRVKVNWGGVLSG' A
#
# COMPACT_ATOMS: atom_id res chain seq x y z
N MET A 1 -5.91 -19.41 -19.10
CA MET A 1 -5.27 -18.16 -18.67
C MET A 1 -5.39 -18.02 -17.15
N LYS A 2 -4.28 -17.79 -16.44
CA LYS A 2 -4.30 -17.45 -15.01
C LYS A 2 -4.84 -16.02 -14.88
N LYS A 3 -5.85 -15.76 -14.05
CA LYS A 3 -6.38 -14.40 -13.83
C LYS A 3 -5.35 -13.58 -13.06
N LYS A 4 -5.10 -12.34 -13.49
CA LYS A 4 -4.27 -11.37 -12.77
C LYS A 4 -5.13 -10.47 -11.91
N ILE A 5 -4.68 -10.16 -10.69
CA ILE A 5 -5.38 -9.26 -9.75
C ILE A 5 -4.45 -8.12 -9.39
N ALA A 6 -4.94 -6.88 -9.43
CA ALA A 6 -4.27 -5.72 -8.88
C ALA A 6 -5.00 -5.28 -7.61
N TYR A 7 -4.33 -5.33 -6.46
CA TYR A 7 -4.87 -4.84 -5.20
C TYR A 7 -4.51 -3.37 -5.02
N LEU A 8 -5.52 -2.53 -4.80
CA LEU A 8 -5.32 -1.15 -4.36
C LEU A 8 -5.60 -1.08 -2.86
N ILE A 9 -4.58 -0.75 -2.07
CA ILE A 9 -4.66 -0.76 -0.60
C ILE A 9 -4.38 0.65 -0.08
N SER A 10 -5.25 1.15 0.80
CA SER A 10 -5.00 2.37 1.57
C SER A 10 -4.59 2.01 3.01
N ALA A 11 -3.50 2.60 3.49
CA ALA A 11 -2.90 2.31 4.79
C ALA A 11 -2.63 3.58 5.61
N TYR A 12 -2.71 3.44 6.94
CA TYR A 12 -2.54 4.55 7.90
C TYR A 12 -1.49 4.27 8.99
N THR A 13 -1.76 3.51 10.05
CA THR A 13 -0.85 3.40 11.21
C THR A 13 -0.24 2.02 11.47
N GLU A 14 -0.69 0.96 10.79
CA GLU A 14 -0.36 -0.43 11.15
C GLU A 14 0.52 -1.15 10.10
N PRO A 15 1.84 -0.88 10.03
CA PRO A 15 2.72 -1.46 9.02
C PRO A 15 2.85 -2.98 9.13
N LYS A 16 2.94 -3.54 10.35
CA LYS A 16 3.06 -4.99 10.56
C LYS A 16 1.82 -5.74 10.08
N THR A 17 0.63 -5.21 10.39
CA THR A 17 -0.64 -5.79 9.95
C THR A 17 -0.76 -5.77 8.43
N LEU A 18 -0.37 -4.65 7.79
CA LEU A 18 -0.28 -4.59 6.32
C LEU A 18 0.69 -5.64 5.78
N GLY A 19 1.88 -5.75 6.36
CA GLY A 19 2.89 -6.74 5.99
C GLY A 19 2.35 -8.17 6.01
N ASN A 20 1.68 -8.55 7.11
CA ASN A 20 1.09 -9.87 7.26
C ASN A 20 -0.03 -10.12 6.23
N MET A 21 -0.90 -9.14 6.00
CA MET A 21 -1.97 -9.24 5.01
C MET A 21 -1.42 -9.41 3.59
N VAL A 22 -0.45 -8.60 3.19
CA VAL A 22 0.15 -8.68 1.85
C VAL A 22 0.83 -10.04 1.65
N ARG A 23 1.61 -10.52 2.62
CA ARG A 23 2.26 -11.84 2.53
C ARG A 23 1.24 -12.99 2.44
N ALA A 24 0.12 -12.90 3.15
CA ALA A 24 -0.94 -13.91 3.10
C ALA A 24 -1.68 -13.94 1.74
N LEU A 25 -1.78 -12.80 1.06
CA LEU A 25 -2.44 -12.68 -0.25
C LEU A 25 -1.49 -12.89 -1.45
N ASN A 26 -0.18 -12.94 -1.20
CA ASN A 26 0.82 -12.93 -2.27
C ASN A 26 0.88 -14.26 -3.05
N CYS A 27 0.87 -14.16 -4.38
CA CYS A 27 1.11 -15.28 -5.31
C CYS A 27 1.55 -14.75 -6.69
N ASP A 28 1.92 -15.63 -7.62
CA ASP A 28 2.55 -15.24 -8.90
C ASP A 28 1.72 -14.30 -9.82
N SER A 29 0.41 -14.19 -9.58
CA SER A 29 -0.51 -13.46 -10.46
C SER A 29 -1.15 -12.24 -9.80
N VAL A 30 -0.50 -11.66 -8.80
CA VAL A 30 -1.00 -10.46 -8.12
C VAL A 30 0.05 -9.35 -8.06
N ASP A 31 -0.43 -8.11 -8.12
CA ASP A 31 0.35 -6.89 -7.88
C ASP A 31 -0.34 -6.06 -6.80
N PHE A 32 0.43 -5.43 -5.93
CA PHE A 32 -0.07 -4.59 -4.83
C PHE A 32 0.33 -3.13 -5.05
N PHE A 33 -0.66 -2.24 -5.08
CA PHE A 33 -0.48 -0.81 -5.14
C PHE A 33 -0.93 -0.21 -3.81
N ILE A 34 0.01 0.32 -3.05
CA ILE A 34 -0.21 0.72 -1.66
C ILE A 34 -0.07 2.24 -1.54
N HIS A 35 -1.17 2.89 -1.18
CA HIS A 35 -1.18 4.28 -0.75
C HIS A 35 -1.10 4.34 0.78
N VAL A 36 -0.02 4.94 1.28
CA VAL A 36 0.10 5.30 2.70
C VAL A 36 -0.33 6.76 2.84
N ASP A 37 -1.27 7.05 3.73
CA ASP A 37 -1.76 8.42 3.96
C ASP A 37 -0.60 9.39 4.22
N LYS A 38 -0.58 10.56 3.56
CA LYS A 38 0.50 11.56 3.67
C LYS A 38 0.77 12.03 5.11
N LYS A 39 -0.18 11.88 6.02
CA LYS A 39 -0.05 12.25 7.44
C LYS A 39 0.96 11.40 8.22
N VAL A 40 1.30 10.20 7.73
CA VAL A 40 2.18 9.26 8.44
C VAL A 40 3.51 9.04 7.71
N LYS A 41 4.50 8.46 8.40
CA LYS A 41 5.78 8.07 7.80
C LYS A 41 5.62 6.79 6.97
N ILE A 42 6.19 6.75 5.77
CA ILE A 42 6.07 5.60 4.86
C ILE A 42 7.16 4.55 5.08
N GLU A 43 8.30 4.95 5.63
CA GLU A 43 9.48 4.13 5.80
C GLU A 43 9.21 2.83 6.60
N PRO A 44 8.37 2.82 7.65
CA PRO A 44 8.00 1.58 8.33
C PRO A 44 7.25 0.59 7.42
N PHE A 45 6.41 1.08 6.49
CA PHE A 45 5.66 0.23 5.57
C PHE A 45 6.58 -0.35 4.48
N ILE A 46 7.52 0.45 3.97
CA ILE A 46 8.51 -0.01 2.99
C ILE A 46 9.37 -1.12 3.61
N ARG A 47 9.86 -0.94 4.84
CA ARG A 47 10.66 -1.97 5.52
C ARG A 47 9.94 -3.30 5.75
N GLU A 48 8.62 -3.30 5.84
CA GLU A 48 7.86 -4.55 5.97
C GLU A 48 7.74 -5.30 4.62
N LEU A 49 7.88 -4.60 3.49
CA LEU A 49 7.51 -5.13 2.18
C LEU A 49 8.63 -4.99 1.12
N ASP A 50 9.82 -4.54 1.50
CA ASP A 50 10.96 -4.28 0.61
C ASP A 50 11.48 -5.54 -0.12
N MET A 51 11.26 -6.72 0.46
CA MET A 51 11.60 -8.01 -0.14
C MET A 51 10.63 -8.47 -1.24
N LEU A 52 9.49 -7.79 -1.44
CA LEU A 52 8.48 -8.18 -2.43
C LEU A 52 8.55 -7.31 -3.69
N SER A 53 8.87 -7.92 -4.83
CA SER A 53 9.03 -7.20 -6.10
C SER A 53 7.72 -6.75 -6.76
N ASN A 54 6.59 -7.29 -6.32
CA ASN A 54 5.25 -6.98 -6.83
C ASN A 54 4.46 -6.03 -5.90
N VAL A 55 5.17 -5.26 -5.07
CA VAL A 55 4.61 -4.23 -4.20
C VAL A 55 5.11 -2.86 -4.64
N TYR A 56 4.17 -1.96 -4.90
CA TYR A 56 4.43 -0.61 -5.38
C TYR A 56 3.82 0.41 -4.43
N PHE A 57 4.66 1.32 -3.93
CA PHE A 57 4.24 2.43 -3.10
C PHE A 57 4.18 3.73 -3.90
N LEU A 58 3.23 4.61 -3.55
CA LEU A 58 3.27 5.99 -4.04
C LEU A 58 4.42 6.75 -3.40
N ASN A 59 5.13 7.54 -4.20
CA ASN A 59 6.17 8.44 -3.68
C ASN A 59 5.55 9.59 -2.86
N ASN A 60 6.38 10.33 -2.12
CA ASN A 60 5.89 11.40 -1.24
C ASN A 60 5.16 12.55 -1.95
N THR A 61 5.46 12.83 -3.21
CA THR A 61 4.79 13.90 -3.96
C THR A 61 3.38 13.48 -4.40
N GLN A 62 3.16 12.18 -4.64
CA GLN A 62 1.88 11.60 -5.06
C GLN A 62 0.94 11.24 -3.89
N ARG A 63 1.45 11.12 -2.67
CA ARG A 63 0.63 10.81 -1.49
C ARG A 63 -0.26 11.99 -1.11
N VAL A 64 -1.53 11.70 -0.84
CA VAL A 64 -2.54 12.64 -0.35
C VAL A 64 -2.90 12.40 1.12
N LYS A 65 -3.38 13.45 1.80
CA LYS A 65 -3.97 13.35 3.14
C LYS A 65 -5.42 12.88 2.98
N VAL A 66 -5.78 11.74 3.57
CA VAL A 66 -7.14 11.22 3.52
C VAL A 66 -7.87 11.65 4.79
N ASN A 67 -9.08 12.19 4.62
CA ASN A 67 -9.98 12.54 5.70
C ASN A 67 -11.25 11.73 5.56
N TRP A 68 -11.81 11.29 6.69
CA TRP A 68 -13.08 10.57 6.70
C TRP A 68 -14.19 11.46 6.11
N GLY A 69 -14.86 10.99 5.06
CA GLY A 69 -15.89 11.75 4.35
C GLY A 69 -15.40 13.02 3.64
N GLY A 70 -14.09 13.25 3.57
CA GLY A 70 -13.51 14.44 2.94
C GLY A 70 -13.41 14.29 1.43
N VAL A 71 -13.74 15.35 0.69
CA VAL A 71 -13.29 15.50 -0.70
C VAL A 71 -11.79 15.82 -0.65
N LEU A 72 -10.99 15.09 -1.43
CA LEU A 72 -9.56 15.34 -1.54
C LEU A 72 -9.36 16.71 -2.22
N SER A 73 -9.08 17.74 -1.42
CA SER A 73 -8.58 19.02 -1.94
C SER A 73 -7.06 18.95 -2.04
N GLY A 74 -6.55 19.14 -3.26
CA GLY A 74 -5.12 19.21 -3.58
C GLY A 74 -4.49 20.50 -3.10
#